data_AF-D5GUR0-F1
#
_entry.id   AF-D5GUR0-F1
#
_cell.length_a   1.000
_cell.length_b   1.000
_cell.length_c   1.000
_cell.angle_alpha   90.00
_cell.angle_beta   90.00
_cell.angle_gamma   90.00
#
_symmetry.space_group_name_H-M   'P 1'
#
loop_
_entity.id
_entity.type
_entity.pdbx_description
1 polymer ?
#
loop_
_entity_poly.entity_id
_entity_poly.type
_entity_poly.pdbx_seq_one_letter_code
_entity_poly.pdbx_strand_id
1 'polypeptide(L)'
;EISAPMIKDVGVDWVILGHSERRTIFGESDQLVADKVANALQHGLKVIACIGETLEERESGKTEEVVFRQTKALIPAIGDNWKNVVLAYEPVWAIGTGKTASPQQVYFTLFSIYVLLHYSLV
;
A
#
# COMPACT_ATOMS: atom_id res chain seq x y z
N GLU A 1 -15.61 -1.49 -12.03
CA GLU A 1 -14.21 -1.15 -12.35
C GLU A 1 -14.19 0.10 -13.24
N ILE A 2 -13.22 0.99 -13.04
CA ILE A 2 -12.99 2.22 -13.83
C ILE A 2 -11.51 2.18 -14.27
N SER A 3 -11.24 2.45 -15.55
CA SER A 3 -9.89 2.35 -16.08
C SER A 3 -9.05 3.59 -15.77
N ALA A 4 -7.72 3.45 -15.73
CA ALA A 4 -6.81 4.58 -15.51
C ALA A 4 -6.99 5.73 -16.52
N PRO A 5 -7.19 5.48 -17.84
CA PRO A 5 -7.51 6.54 -18.80
C PRO A 5 -8.80 7.29 -18.48
N MET A 6 -9.85 6.61 -18.01
CA MET A 6 -11.12 7.27 -17.64
C MET A 6 -10.93 8.24 -16.47
N ILE A 7 -10.07 7.89 -15.51
CA ILE A 7 -9.74 8.76 -14.36
C ILE A 7 -8.98 10.00 -14.85
N LYS A 8 -8.03 9.83 -15.77
CA LYS A 8 -7.28 10.96 -16.36
C LYS A 8 -8.18 11.88 -17.20
N ASP A 9 -9.14 11.32 -17.93
CA ASP A 9 -10.06 12.07 -18.80
C ASP A 9 -10.90 13.09 -18.00
N VAL A 10 -11.27 12.75 -16.77
CA VAL A 10 -11.99 13.66 -15.86
C VAL A 10 -11.07 14.61 -15.07
N GLY A 11 -9.77 14.66 -15.40
CA GLY A 11 -8.80 15.58 -14.80
C GLY A 11 -8.31 15.16 -13.41
N VAL A 12 -8.51 13.91 -13.00
CA VAL A 12 -8.00 13.38 -11.72
C VAL A 12 -6.60 12.80 -11.91
N ASP A 13 -5.68 13.17 -11.03
CA ASP A 13 -4.26 12.78 -11.12
C ASP A 13 -3.83 11.69 -10.14
N TRP A 14 -4.65 11.38 -9.13
CA TRP A 14 -4.29 10.44 -8.07
C TRP A 14 -5.30 9.31 -7.94
N VAL A 15 -4.82 8.12 -7.61
CA VAL A 15 -5.64 6.95 -7.30
C VAL A 15 -5.15 6.26 -6.03
N ILE A 16 -6.08 5.78 -5.21
CA ILE A 16 -5.80 4.94 -4.04
C ILE A 16 -5.91 3.48 -4.46
N LEU A 17 -4.88 2.69 -4.20
CA LEU A 17 -4.82 1.27 -4.58
C LEU A 17 -4.39 0.41 -3.39
N GLY A 18 -5.04 -0.75 -3.23
CA GLY A 18 -4.73 -1.67 -2.14
C GLY A 18 -5.26 -1.26 -0.77
N HIS A 19 -6.25 -0.35 -0.71
CA HIS A 19 -6.91 0.02 0.55
C HIS A 19 -7.43 -1.22 1.28
N SER A 20 -7.36 -1.21 2.61
CA SER A 20 -7.72 -2.35 3.48
C SER A 20 -9.10 -2.95 3.14
N GLU A 21 -10.13 -2.13 2.94
CA GLU A 21 -11.47 -2.57 2.55
C GLU A 21 -11.48 -3.31 1.21
N ARG A 22 -10.65 -2.90 0.24
CA ARG A 22 -10.55 -3.59 -1.06
C ARG A 22 -9.89 -4.96 -0.92
N ARG A 23 -8.86 -5.06 -0.07
CA ARG A 23 -8.19 -6.34 0.23
C ARG A 23 -9.12 -7.29 0.98
N THR A 24 -9.85 -6.81 1.98
CA THR A 24 -10.69 -7.65 2.85
C THR A 24 -12.04 -8.00 2.22
N ILE A 25 -12.74 -7.03 1.61
CA ILE A 25 -14.11 -7.25 1.07
C ILE A 25 -14.06 -7.82 -0.33
N PHE A 26 -13.14 -7.35 -1.17
CA PHE A 26 -13.06 -7.73 -2.59
C PHE A 26 -11.91 -8.71 -2.87
N GLY A 27 -11.12 -9.08 -1.87
CA GLY A 27 -10.07 -10.09 -2.00
C GLY A 27 -8.89 -9.65 -2.86
N GLU A 28 -8.59 -8.35 -2.94
CA GLU A 28 -7.46 -7.88 -3.75
C GLU A 28 -6.12 -8.40 -3.20
N SER A 29 -5.48 -9.29 -3.96
CA SER A 29 -4.17 -9.85 -3.64
C SER A 29 -3.05 -8.83 -3.87
N ASP A 30 -1.88 -9.08 -3.28
CA ASP A 30 -0.71 -8.22 -3.48
C ASP A 30 -0.31 -8.10 -4.94
N GLN A 31 -0.40 -9.21 -5.69
CA GLN A 31 -0.11 -9.21 -7.12
C GLN A 31 -1.12 -8.35 -7.89
N LEU A 32 -2.42 -8.48 -7.59
CA LEU A 32 -3.44 -7.67 -8.25
C LEU A 32 -3.25 -6.18 -7.96
N VAL A 33 -2.91 -5.83 -6.72
CA VAL A 33 -2.61 -4.43 -6.36
C VAL A 33 -1.37 -3.94 -7.11
N ALA A 34 -0.30 -4.74 -7.17
CA ALA A 34 0.91 -4.41 -7.93
C ALA A 34 0.62 -4.19 -9.42
N ASP A 35 -0.19 -5.05 -10.04
CA ASP A 35 -0.60 -4.90 -11.45
C ASP A 35 -1.39 -3.61 -11.68
N LYS A 36 -2.29 -3.25 -10.74
CA LYS A 36 -3.02 -1.97 -10.77
C LYS A 36 -2.10 -0.77 -10.59
N VAL A 37 -1.10 -0.84 -9.71
CA VAL A 37 -0.10 0.22 -9.50
C VAL A 37 0.69 0.45 -10.79
N ALA A 38 1.21 -0.61 -11.41
CA ALA A 38 1.94 -0.51 -12.67
C ALA A 38 1.06 0.09 -13.77
N ASN A 39 -0.19 -0.36 -13.89
CA ASN A 39 -1.14 0.17 -14.88
C ASN A 39 -1.44 1.66 -14.67
N ALA A 40 -1.67 2.09 -13.42
CA ALA A 40 -1.93 3.49 -13.10
C ALA A 40 -0.74 4.38 -13.44
N LEU A 41 0.47 3.97 -13.06
CA LEU A 41 1.71 4.70 -13.36
C LEU A 41 1.98 4.79 -14.86
N GLN A 42 1.74 3.72 -15.62
CA GLN A 42 1.88 3.70 -17.08
C GLN A 42 0.98 4.72 -17.77
N HIS A 43 -0.19 5.02 -17.20
CA HIS A 43 -1.14 6.00 -17.73
C HIS A 43 -0.98 7.40 -17.10
N GLY A 44 0.12 7.64 -16.38
CA GLY A 44 0.43 8.95 -15.83
C GLY A 44 -0.43 9.37 -14.64
N LEU A 45 -1.05 8.41 -13.94
CA LEU A 45 -1.62 8.64 -12.61
C LEU A 45 -0.51 8.53 -11.55
N LYS A 46 -0.69 9.27 -10.47
CA LYS A 46 0.05 9.10 -9.22
C LYS A 46 -0.71 8.16 -8.31
N VAL A 47 0.00 7.43 -7.46
CA VAL A 47 -0.57 6.33 -6.68
C VAL A 47 -0.36 6.56 -5.19
N ILE A 48 -1.44 6.40 -4.42
CA ILE A 48 -1.39 6.16 -2.98
C ILE A 48 -1.55 4.65 -2.80
N ALA A 49 -0.46 3.94 -2.53
CA ALA A 49 -0.45 2.50 -2.37
C ALA A 49 -0.61 2.16 -0.88
N CYS A 50 -1.69 1.48 -0.52
CA CYS A 50 -1.99 1.14 0.87
C CYS A 50 -1.45 -0.25 1.25
N ILE A 51 -0.85 -0.31 2.43
CA ILE A 51 -0.33 -1.51 3.08
C ILE A 51 -0.71 -1.53 4.56
N GLY A 52 -0.82 -2.70 5.15
CA GLY A 52 -1.19 -2.84 6.55
C GLY A 52 -1.59 -4.26 6.91
N GLU A 53 -1.44 -4.57 8.19
CA GLU A 53 -1.81 -5.84 8.80
C GLU A 53 -3.18 -5.77 9.48
N THR A 54 -3.87 -6.90 9.49
CA THR A 54 -5.09 -7.12 10.27
C THR A 54 -4.80 -7.26 11.77
N LEU A 55 -5.85 -7.22 12.60
CA LEU A 55 -5.71 -7.41 14.05
C LEU A 55 -5.14 -8.80 14.37
N GLU A 56 -5.60 -9.85 13.67
CA GLU A 56 -5.14 -11.22 13.87
C GLU A 56 -3.65 -11.38 13.52
N GLU A 57 -3.23 -10.80 12.39
CA GLU A 57 -1.83 -10.82 11.97
C GLU A 57 -0.94 -10.07 12.98
N ARG A 58 -1.43 -8.94 13.51
CA ARG A 58 -0.73 -8.19 14.55
C ARG A 58 -0.58 -8.99 15.84
N GLU A 59 -1.68 -9.53 16.36
CA GLU A 59 -1.69 -10.32 17.60
C GLU A 59 -0.86 -11.60 17.46
N SER A 60 -0.69 -12.09 16.22
CA SER A 60 0.20 -13.20 15.87
C SER A 60 1.66 -12.81 15.64
N GLY A 61 2.04 -11.54 15.84
CA GLY A 61 3.41 -11.05 15.64
C GLY A 61 3.86 -10.97 14.17
N LYS A 62 2.93 -10.96 13.21
CA LYS A 62 3.21 -10.99 11.76
C LYS A 62 3.19 -9.62 11.09
N THR A 63 3.22 -8.54 11.87
CA THR A 63 3.13 -7.16 11.33
C THR A 63 4.18 -6.92 10.23
N GLU A 64 5.45 -7.20 10.53
CA GLU A 64 6.55 -7.00 9.56
C GLU A 64 6.44 -7.93 8.35
N GLU A 65 6.08 -9.20 8.56
CA GLU A 65 5.88 -10.17 7.48
C GLU A 65 4.85 -9.66 6.46
N VAL A 66 3.71 -9.16 6.95
CA VAL A 66 2.62 -8.67 6.11
C VAL A 66 3.02 -7.41 5.36
N VAL A 67 3.51 -6.38 6.05
CA VAL A 67 3.88 -5.12 5.39
C VAL A 67 5.08 -5.30 4.46
N PHE A 68 6.01 -6.23 4.75
CA PHE A 68 7.12 -6.54 3.84
C PHE A 68 6.64 -7.28 2.61
N ARG A 69 5.77 -8.29 2.77
CA ARG A 69 5.19 -9.03 1.64
C ARG A 69 4.46 -8.09 0.69
N GLN A 70 3.59 -7.23 1.23
CA GLN A 70 2.84 -6.24 0.47
C GLN A 70 3.76 -5.22 -0.20
N THR A 71 4.74 -4.66 0.52
CA THR A 71 5.70 -3.68 -0.02
C THR A 71 6.57 -4.29 -1.12
N LYS A 72 7.07 -5.52 -0.93
CA LYS A 72 7.92 -6.21 -1.92
C LYS A 72 7.20 -6.44 -3.23
N ALA A 73 5.90 -6.71 -3.22
CA ALA A 73 5.11 -6.84 -4.45
C ALA A 73 5.04 -5.52 -5.22
N LEU A 74 5.05 -4.37 -4.53
CA LEU A 74 4.96 -3.05 -5.15
C LEU A 74 6.27 -2.57 -5.77
N ILE A 75 7.43 -2.96 -5.21
CA ILE A 75 8.75 -2.49 -5.68
C ILE A 75 8.94 -2.66 -7.21
N PRO A 76 8.79 -3.87 -7.80
CA PRO A 76 8.96 -4.04 -9.24
C PRO A 76 7.86 -3.35 -10.06
N ALA A 77 6.64 -3.23 -9.53
CA ALA A 77 5.55 -2.54 -10.20
C ALA A 77 5.75 -1.02 -10.27
N ILE A 78 6.42 -0.44 -9.28
CA ILE A 78 6.75 0.98 -9.23
C ILE A 78 7.98 1.29 -10.08
N GLY A 79 9.03 0.46 -10.02
CA GLY A 79 10.30 0.69 -10.71
C GLY A 79 10.89 2.06 -10.34
N ASP A 80 11.27 2.86 -11.34
CA ASP A 80 11.85 4.20 -11.13
C ASP A 80 10.80 5.31 -10.85
N ASN A 81 9.51 4.95 -10.74
CA ASN A 81 8.42 5.92 -10.61
C ASN A 81 8.12 6.35 -9.17
N TRP A 82 9.01 6.10 -8.21
CA TRP A 82 8.78 6.43 -6.78
C TRP A 82 8.39 7.88 -6.53
N LYS A 83 8.82 8.84 -7.37
CA LYS A 83 8.40 10.25 -7.31
C LYS A 83 6.89 10.48 -7.47
N ASN A 84 6.18 9.50 -8.03
CA ASN A 84 4.73 9.52 -8.28
C ASN A 84 3.95 8.62 -7.32
N VAL A 85 4.61 8.08 -6.28
CA VAL A 85 4.01 7.12 -5.36
C VAL A 85 4.14 7.60 -3.92
N VAL A 86 3.03 7.49 -3.19
CA VAL A 86 2.99 7.58 -1.73
C VAL A 86 2.65 6.21 -1.19
N LEU A 87 3.46 5.69 -0.28
CA LEU A 87 3.15 4.47 0.45
C LEU A 87 2.40 4.82 1.73
N ALA A 88 1.14 4.39 1.84
CA ALA A 88 0.29 4.63 2.98
C ALA A 88 0.25 3.39 3.88
N TYR A 89 0.81 3.49 5.08
CA TYR A 89 0.65 2.46 6.10
C TYR A 89 -0.64 2.68 6.87
N GLU A 90 -1.54 1.71 6.78
CA GLU A 90 -2.88 1.72 7.34
C GLU A 90 -3.05 0.50 8.27
N PRO A 91 -2.73 0.61 9.57
CA PRO A 91 -2.96 -0.47 10.52
C PRO A 91 -4.46 -0.80 10.57
N VAL A 92 -4.88 -1.89 9.92
CA VAL A 92 -6.31 -2.18 9.66
C VAL A 92 -7.08 -2.31 10.96
N TRP A 93 -6.42 -2.84 11.98
CA TRP A 93 -6.97 -2.99 13.33
C TRP A 93 -7.29 -1.67 14.05
N ALA A 94 -6.81 -0.53 13.55
CA ALA A 94 -7.08 0.80 14.09
C ALA A 94 -8.10 1.61 13.25
N ILE A 95 -8.62 1.04 12.15
CA ILE A 95 -9.59 1.70 11.26
C ILE A 95 -11.00 1.44 11.78
N GLY A 96 -11.68 2.47 12.29
CA GLY A 96 -13.09 2.37 12.70
C GLY A 96 -13.37 1.43 13.89
N THR A 97 -12.33 0.90 14.56
CA THR A 97 -12.46 -0.06 15.67
C THR A 97 -12.48 0.59 17.06
N GLY A 98 -12.18 1.89 17.15
CA GLY A 98 -11.97 2.59 18.42
C GLY A 98 -10.63 2.26 19.11
N LYS A 99 -9.82 1.34 18.56
CA LYS A 99 -8.43 1.12 18.97
C LYS A 99 -7.53 2.10 18.20
N THR A 100 -6.60 2.75 18.88
CA THR A 100 -5.68 3.72 18.27
C THR A 100 -4.25 3.21 18.34
N ALA A 101 -3.53 3.24 17.22
CA ALA A 101 -2.10 2.96 17.19
C ALA A 101 -1.31 4.06 17.90
N SER A 102 -0.42 3.69 18.82
CA SER A 102 0.45 4.67 19.46
C SER A 102 1.50 5.19 18.46
N PRO A 103 2.01 6.43 18.63
CA PRO A 103 3.07 6.96 17.78
C PRO A 103 4.29 6.04 17.69
N GLN A 104 4.66 5.38 18.79
CA GLN A 104 5.78 4.44 18.84
C GLN A 104 5.53 3.19 18.00
N GLN A 105 4.30 2.66 18.01
CA GLN A 105 3.93 1.50 17.18
C GLN A 105 4.02 1.85 15.69
N VAL A 106 3.53 3.03 15.30
CA VAL A 106 3.58 3.51 13.92
C VAL A 106 5.03 3.76 13.49
N TYR A 107 5.82 4.43 14.34
CA TYR A 107 7.23 4.71 14.06
C TYR A 107 8.03 3.44 13.79
N PHE A 108 7.86 2.41 14.63
CA PHE A 108 8.58 1.15 14.46
C PHE A 108 8.27 0.50 13.10
N THR A 109 6.98 0.36 12.75
CA THR A 109 6.59 -0.24 11.47
C THR A 109 7.06 0.58 10.28
N LEU A 110 6.92 1.91 10.32
CA LEU A 110 7.40 2.80 9.24
C LEU A 110 8.93 2.74 9.09
N PHE A 111 9.67 2.64 10.19
CA PHE A 111 11.12 2.48 10.17
C PHE A 111 11.51 1.15 9.50
N SER A 112 10.86 0.04 9.85
CA SER A 112 11.09 -1.26 9.20
C SER A 112 10.80 -1.23 7.69
N ILE A 113 9.71 -0.58 7.27
CA ILE A 113 9.38 -0.38 5.85
C ILE A 113 10.45 0.47 5.15
N TYR A 114 10.88 1.57 5.78
CA TYR A 114 11.94 2.42 5.24
C TYR A 114 13.24 1.65 5.03
N VAL A 115 13.64 0.83 6.01
CA VAL A 115 14.83 -0.03 5.92
C VAL A 115 14.71 -1.00 4.75
N LEU A 116 13.56 -1.68 4.62
CA LEU A 116 13.31 -2.58 3.49
C LEU A 116 13.47 -1.86 2.14
N LEU A 117 12.86 -0.68 1.98
CA LEU A 117 12.94 0.09 0.74
C LEU A 117 14.37 0.55 0.46
N HIS A 118 15.08 1.03 1.47
CA HIS A 118 16.48 1.46 1.31
C HIS A 118 17.37 0.34 0.76
N TYR A 119 17.27 -0.88 1.30
CA TYR A 119 18.07 -2.01 0.81
C TYR A 119 17.59 -2.60 -0.52
N SER A 120 16.37 -2.27 -0.96
CA SER A 120 15.81 -2.80 -2.21
C SER A 120 15.96 -1.84 -3.39
N LEU A 121 16.21 -0.56 -3.13
CA LEU A 121 16.29 0.51 -4.14
C LEU A 121 17.71 1.06 -4.33
N VAL A 122 18.68 0.61 -3.53
CA VAL A 122 20.11 0.92 -3.62
C VAL A 122 20.86 -0.32 -4.08
#